data_AF-A0A538P099-F1
#
_entry.id   AF-A0A538P099-F1
#
_cell.length_a   1.000
_cell.length_b   1.000
_cell.length_c   1.000
_cell.angle_alpha   90.00
_cell.angle_beta   90.00
_cell.angle_gamma   90.00
#
_symmetry.space_group_name_H-M   'P 1'
#
loop_
_entity.id
_entity.type
_entity.pdbx_description
1 polymer ?
#
loop_
_entity_poly.entity_id
_entity_poly.type
_entity_poly.pdbx_seq_one_letter_code
_entity_poly.pdbx_strand_id
1 'polypeptide(L)'
;MPIMKDLMRVIRWVGALLVLLAAIIAIAWAFGGVWFDAPFGAGNRIAAAVLATTFIVVLLFVRSFWRKLGIFVVLFAGVLISWLTLSPTNDSDWQPDVAQKAWADIQGDEVTLHNVRNCDYWTEETRTVRISQITGIDLAVDYWGSPWIAHPIASF
;
A
#
# COMPACT_ATOMS: atom_id res chain seq x y z
N MET A 1 -26.01 26.67 -37.01
CA MET A 1 -25.25 25.42 -37.32
C MET A 1 -23.76 25.41 -36.95
N PRO A 2 -22.98 26.51 -36.87
CA PRO A 2 -21.56 26.44 -36.46
C PRO A 2 -21.37 26.13 -34.97
N ILE A 3 -22.19 26.74 -34.09
CA ILE A 3 -22.14 26.57 -32.62
C ILE A 3 -22.22 25.09 -32.19
N MET A 4 -23.08 24.29 -32.83
CA MET A 4 -23.25 22.86 -32.50
C MET A 4 -22.04 22.01 -32.93
N LYS A 5 -21.33 22.39 -34.01
CA LYS A 5 -20.10 21.72 -34.43
C LYS A 5 -18.94 22.03 -33.48
N ASP A 6 -18.85 23.27 -33.01
CA ASP A 6 -17.84 23.68 -32.04
C ASP A 6 -18.08 23.03 -30.67
N LEU A 7 -19.34 22.94 -30.21
CA LEU A 7 -19.70 22.25 -28.98
C LEU A 7 -19.33 20.75 -29.01
N MET A 8 -19.66 20.04 -30.10
CA MET A 8 -19.28 18.62 -30.24
C MET A 8 -17.76 18.42 -30.30
N ARG A 9 -17.01 19.38 -30.87
CA ARG A 9 -15.54 19.34 -30.89
C ARG A 9 -14.98 19.50 -29.49
N VAL A 10 -15.49 20.43 -28.69
CA VAL A 10 -15.08 20.64 -27.30
C VAL A 10 -15.36 19.40 -26.45
N ILE A 11 -16.57 18.82 -26.54
CA ILE A 11 -16.94 17.60 -25.80
C ILE A 11 -15.96 16.46 -26.13
N ARG A 12 -15.61 16.28 -27.40
CA ARG A 12 -14.65 15.24 -27.81
C ARG A 12 -13.25 15.46 -27.25
N TRP A 13 -12.76 16.70 -27.22
CA TRP A 13 -11.45 17.01 -26.64
C TRP A 13 -11.41 16.82 -25.14
N VAL A 14 -12.44 17.27 -24.43
CA VAL A 14 -12.57 17.07 -22.99
C VAL A 14 -12.65 15.58 -22.67
N GLY A 15 -13.46 14.82 -23.40
CA GLY A 15 -13.54 13.36 -23.23
C GLY A 15 -12.21 12.67 -23.49
N ALA A 16 -11.49 13.04 -24.56
CA ALA A 16 -10.18 12.47 -24.87
C ALA A 16 -9.14 12.79 -23.77
N LEU A 17 -9.17 14.02 -23.24
CA LEU A 17 -8.29 14.43 -22.14
C LEU A 17 -8.57 13.64 -20.87
N LEU A 18 -9.85 13.46 -20.51
CA LEU A 18 -10.25 12.67 -19.34
C LEU A 18 -9.82 11.21 -19.46
N VAL A 19 -10.00 10.60 -20.64
CA VAL A 19 -9.55 9.22 -20.90
C VAL A 19 -8.04 9.11 -20.80
N LEU A 20 -7.29 10.09 -21.34
CA LEU A 20 -5.84 10.12 -21.23
C LEU A 20 -5.37 10.23 -19.77
N LEU A 21 -5.96 11.12 -18.99
CA LEU A 21 -5.65 11.29 -17.57
C LEU A 21 -5.94 10.02 -16.78
N ALA A 22 -7.10 9.41 -16.99
CA ALA A 22 -7.46 8.14 -16.36
C ALA A 22 -6.47 7.02 -16.72
N ALA A 23 -6.05 6.94 -17.98
CA ALA A 23 -5.05 5.96 -18.42
C ALA A 23 -3.68 6.20 -17.77
N ILE A 24 -3.24 7.46 -17.65
CA ILE A 24 -1.98 7.81 -16.98
C ILE A 24 -2.04 7.41 -15.50
N ILE A 25 -3.13 7.74 -14.79
CA ILE A 25 -3.31 7.37 -13.39
C ILE A 25 -3.29 5.85 -13.22
N ALA A 26 -4.02 5.12 -14.08
CA ALA A 26 -4.06 3.66 -14.03
C ALA A 26 -2.69 3.02 -14.31
N ILE A 27 -1.93 3.54 -15.28
CA ILE A 27 -0.56 3.07 -15.56
C ILE A 27 0.38 3.38 -14.40
N ALA A 28 0.31 4.59 -13.84
CA ALA A 28 1.14 5.00 -12.71
C ALA A 28 0.86 4.15 -11.47
N TRP A 29 -0.42 3.88 -11.19
CA TRP A 29 -0.83 3.01 -10.10
C TRP A 29 -0.37 1.56 -10.33
N ALA A 30 -0.57 1.01 -11.53
CA ALA A 30 -0.14 -0.35 -11.85
C ALA A 30 1.39 -0.50 -11.80
N PHE A 31 2.13 0.51 -12.26
CA PHE A 31 3.58 0.58 -12.11
C PHE A 31 3.99 0.57 -10.63
N GLY A 32 3.35 1.40 -9.80
CA GLY A 32 3.60 1.45 -8.36
C GLY A 32 3.34 0.11 -7.68
N GLY A 33 2.19 -0.50 -7.95
CA GLY A 33 1.83 -1.81 -7.40
C GLY A 33 2.84 -2.91 -7.76
N VAL A 34 3.35 -2.92 -9.00
CA VAL A 34 4.40 -3.89 -9.38
C VAL A 34 5.77 -3.52 -8.81
N TRP A 35 6.10 -2.24 -8.74
CA TRP A 35 7.40 -1.78 -8.24
C TRP A 35 7.59 -2.09 -6.75
N PHE A 36 6.55 -1.87 -5.94
CA PHE A 36 6.61 -2.05 -4.50
C PHE A 36 6.16 -3.44 -4.06
N ASP A 37 5.06 -3.96 -4.60
CA ASP A 37 4.34 -5.09 -3.99
C ASP A 37 4.41 -6.40 -4.79
N ALA A 38 5.12 -6.45 -5.91
CA ALA A 38 5.25 -7.69 -6.68
C ALA A 38 6.11 -8.75 -5.95
N PRO A 39 5.90 -10.05 -6.22
CA PRO A 39 6.56 -11.14 -5.48
C PRO A 39 7.99 -11.43 -5.96
N PHE A 40 8.60 -10.58 -6.80
CA PHE A 40 9.89 -10.86 -7.43
C PHE A 40 11.09 -10.24 -6.67
N GLY A 41 10.86 -9.64 -5.50
CA GLY A 41 11.89 -8.98 -4.70
C GLY A 41 12.63 -7.91 -5.50
N ALA A 42 13.97 -8.02 -5.61
CA ALA A 42 14.78 -7.10 -6.41
C ALA A 42 14.36 -7.03 -7.91
N GLY A 43 13.70 -8.08 -8.41
CA GLY A 43 13.18 -8.13 -9.78
C GLY A 43 11.97 -7.21 -10.04
N ASN A 44 11.33 -6.69 -9.00
CA ASN A 44 10.14 -5.83 -9.12
C ASN A 44 10.38 -4.61 -10.00
N ARG A 45 11.58 -4.01 -9.92
CA ARG A 45 11.97 -2.85 -10.74
C ARG A 45 11.98 -3.17 -12.22
N ILE A 46 12.48 -4.36 -12.58
CA ILE A 46 12.52 -4.84 -13.97
C ILE A 46 11.10 -5.16 -14.43
N ALA A 47 10.30 -5.86 -13.62
CA ALA A 47 8.92 -6.19 -13.95
C ALA A 47 8.07 -4.92 -14.17
N ALA A 48 8.21 -3.91 -13.31
CA ALA A 48 7.53 -2.63 -13.44
C ALA A 48 7.96 -1.87 -14.70
N ALA A 49 9.26 -1.86 -15.02
CA ALA A 49 9.77 -1.26 -16.25
C ALA A 49 9.21 -1.96 -17.51
N VAL A 50 9.23 -3.29 -17.54
CA VAL A 50 8.65 -4.09 -18.65
C VAL A 50 7.16 -3.80 -18.80
N LEU A 51 6.41 -3.73 -17.71
CA LEU A 51 4.99 -3.40 -17.72
C LEU A 51 4.75 -1.99 -18.30
N ALA A 52 5.48 -0.98 -17.83
CA ALA A 52 5.35 0.39 -18.31
C ALA A 52 5.71 0.49 -19.81
N THR A 53 6.79 -0.15 -20.26
CA THR A 53 7.14 -0.22 -21.67
C THR A 53 6.04 -0.91 -22.48
N THR A 54 5.44 -1.98 -21.96
CA THR A 54 4.33 -2.69 -22.62
C THR A 54 3.12 -1.78 -22.80
N PHE A 55 2.73 -1.00 -21.77
CA PHE A 55 1.66 -0.02 -21.90
C PHE A 55 1.95 1.04 -22.97
N ILE A 56 3.18 1.58 -23.00
CA ILE A 56 3.59 2.56 -24.01
C ILE A 56 3.50 1.96 -25.42
N VAL A 57 4.03 0.74 -25.61
CA VAL A 57 4.00 0.05 -26.90
C VAL A 57 2.56 -0.18 -27.35
N VAL A 58 1.68 -0.62 -26.45
CA VAL A 58 0.26 -0.84 -26.75
C VAL A 58 -0.44 0.47 -27.14
N LEU A 59 -0.18 1.55 -26.42
CA LEU A 59 -0.79 2.85 -26.71
C LEU A 59 -0.33 3.45 -28.04
N LEU A 60 0.94 3.29 -28.41
CA LEU A 60 1.54 3.86 -29.62
C LEU A 60 1.30 3.01 -30.88
N PHE A 61 1.46 1.68 -30.79
CA PHE A 61 1.51 0.81 -31.97
C PHE A 61 0.21 0.06 -32.27
N VAL A 62 -0.70 -0.11 -31.30
CA VAL A 62 -1.97 -0.80 -31.55
C VAL A 62 -2.98 0.17 -32.18
N ARG A 63 -3.32 -0.06 -33.45
CA ARG A 63 -4.26 0.80 -34.20
C ARG A 63 -5.73 0.56 -33.87
N SER A 64 -6.11 -0.70 -33.66
CA SER A 64 -7.51 -1.03 -33.34
C SER A 64 -7.85 -0.62 -31.91
N PHE A 65 -8.85 0.25 -31.77
CA PHE A 65 -9.29 0.76 -30.46
C PHE A 65 -9.69 -0.38 -29.51
N TRP A 66 -10.50 -1.33 -29.98
CA TRP A 66 -10.95 -2.45 -29.16
C TRP A 66 -9.83 -3.39 -28.74
N ARG A 67 -8.83 -3.63 -29.61
CA ARG A 67 -7.65 -4.43 -29.25
C ARG A 67 -6.79 -3.71 -28.21
N LYS A 68 -6.58 -2.39 -28.39
CA LYS A 68 -5.84 -1.55 -27.44
C LYS A 68 -6.50 -1.57 -26.06
N LEU A 69 -7.82 -1.35 -26.03
CA LEU A 69 -8.61 -1.37 -24.81
C LEU A 69 -8.57 -2.74 -24.14
N GLY A 70 -8.75 -3.82 -24.90
CA GLY A 70 -8.68 -5.19 -24.36
C GLY A 70 -7.34 -5.50 -23.71
N ILE A 71 -6.22 -5.19 -24.39
CA ILE A 71 -4.88 -5.42 -23.83
C ILE A 71 -4.66 -4.55 -22.59
N PHE A 72 -5.03 -3.27 -22.64
CA PHE A 72 -4.90 -2.36 -21.50
C PHE A 72 -5.65 -2.88 -20.27
N VAL A 73 -6.91 -3.27 -20.45
CA VAL A 73 -7.76 -3.80 -19.38
C VAL A 73 -7.19 -5.09 -18.82
N VAL A 74 -6.72 -6.01 -19.66
CA VAL A 74 -6.13 -7.28 -19.20
C VAL A 74 -4.87 -7.03 -18.36
N LEU A 75 -3.95 -6.17 -18.82
CA LEU A 75 -2.74 -5.85 -18.09
C LEU A 75 -3.05 -5.18 -16.74
N PHE A 76 -3.93 -4.18 -16.74
CA PHE A 76 -4.33 -3.49 -15.53
C PHE A 76 -5.05 -4.42 -14.54
N ALA A 77 -6.01 -5.21 -15.03
CA ALA A 77 -6.75 -6.16 -14.20
C ALA A 77 -5.85 -7.23 -13.59
N GLY A 78 -4.83 -7.70 -14.31
CA GLY A 78 -3.85 -8.64 -13.78
C GLY A 78 -3.09 -8.07 -12.57
N VAL A 79 -2.62 -6.81 -12.67
CA VAL A 79 -1.97 -6.13 -11.55
C VAL A 79 -2.95 -5.89 -10.41
N LEU A 80 -4.17 -5.40 -10.71
CA LEU A 80 -5.19 -5.14 -9.70
C LEU A 80 -5.57 -6.40 -8.92
N ILE A 81 -5.82 -7.51 -9.61
CA ILE A 81 -6.16 -8.79 -8.97
C ILE A 81 -4.99 -9.25 -8.09
N SER A 82 -3.76 -9.20 -8.59
CA SER A 82 -2.58 -9.56 -7.80
C SER A 82 -2.46 -8.70 -6.54
N TRP A 83 -2.68 -7.38 -6.66
CA TRP A 83 -2.58 -6.45 -5.55
C TRP A 83 -3.68 -6.69 -4.49
N LEU A 84 -4.91 -6.99 -4.93
CA LEU A 84 -6.01 -7.31 -4.01
C LEU A 84 -5.85 -8.66 -3.29
N THR A 85 -4.96 -9.53 -3.76
CA THR A 85 -4.66 -10.82 -3.11
C THR A 85 -3.49 -10.76 -2.12
N LEU A 86 -2.87 -9.59 -1.94
CA LEU A 86 -1.79 -9.41 -0.97
C LEU A 86 -2.32 -9.69 0.44
N SER A 87 -1.67 -10.63 1.12
CA SER A 87 -1.95 -10.93 2.52
C SER A 87 -0.96 -10.18 3.41
N PRO A 88 -1.41 -9.55 4.50
CA PRO A 88 -0.50 -8.93 5.46
C PRO A 88 0.45 -10.00 6.01
N THR A 89 1.74 -9.67 6.06
CA THR A 89 2.77 -10.55 6.62
C THR A 89 3.58 -9.77 7.64
N ASN A 90 4.03 -10.47 8.68
CA ASN A 90 4.99 -9.93 9.63
C ASN A 90 6.43 -10.19 9.21
N ASP A 91 6.65 -11.07 8.24
CA ASP A 91 7.97 -11.56 7.84
C ASP A 91 8.49 -10.79 6.60
N SER A 92 8.30 -9.47 6.61
CA SER A 92 8.83 -8.55 5.58
C SER A 92 10.17 -7.95 6.01
N ASP A 93 10.88 -7.38 5.04
CA ASP A 93 12.09 -6.59 5.27
C ASP A 93 11.74 -5.20 5.85
N TRP A 94 11.27 -5.19 7.09
CA TRP A 94 10.87 -4.00 7.83
C TRP A 94 12.07 -3.12 8.17
N GLN A 95 11.82 -1.83 8.37
CA GLN A 95 12.86 -0.91 8.84
C GLN A 95 13.43 -1.39 10.19
N PRO A 96 14.74 -1.20 10.45
CA PRO A 96 15.40 -1.78 11.63
C PRO A 96 14.74 -1.42 12.96
N ASP A 97 14.17 -0.22 13.06
CA ASP A 97 13.48 0.29 14.23
C ASP A 97 12.14 -0.44 14.50
N VAL A 98 11.53 -1.09 13.52
CA VAL A 98 10.25 -1.81 13.66
C VAL A 98 10.33 -3.28 13.23
N ALA A 99 11.53 -3.78 12.93
CA ALA A 99 11.74 -5.16 12.46
C ALA A 99 11.50 -6.23 13.53
N GLN A 100 11.69 -5.89 14.80
CA GLN A 100 11.47 -6.79 15.93
C GLN A 100 10.16 -6.47 16.63
N LYS A 101 9.29 -7.48 16.75
CA LYS A 101 8.03 -7.37 17.48
C LYS A 101 8.20 -7.81 18.93
N ALA A 102 7.49 -7.15 19.83
CA ALA A 102 7.23 -7.67 21.17
C ALA A 102 6.28 -8.88 21.09
N TRP A 103 6.55 -9.89 21.90
CA TRP A 103 5.72 -11.10 22.01
C TRP A 103 5.75 -11.64 23.45
N ALA A 104 4.86 -12.57 23.78
CA ALA A 104 4.68 -13.02 25.16
C ALA A 104 4.47 -14.53 25.26
N ASP A 105 5.09 -15.15 26.26
CA ASP A 105 4.73 -16.47 26.78
C ASP A 105 3.75 -16.29 27.93
N ILE A 106 2.59 -16.96 27.86
CA ILE A 106 1.51 -16.80 28.84
C ILE A 106 1.35 -18.11 29.62
N GLN A 107 1.59 -18.05 30.93
CA GLN A 107 1.45 -19.18 31.86
C GLN A 107 0.49 -18.82 33.01
N GLY A 108 -0.80 -18.73 32.69
CA GLY A 108 -1.83 -18.39 33.67
C GLY A 108 -1.68 -16.95 34.16
N ASP A 109 -1.36 -16.79 35.44
CA ASP A 109 -1.13 -15.47 36.03
C ASP A 109 0.22 -14.86 35.61
N GLU A 110 1.21 -15.69 35.28
CA GLU A 110 2.57 -15.25 34.95
C GLU A 110 2.73 -15.09 33.43
N VAL A 111 3.13 -13.89 32.99
CA VAL A 111 3.34 -13.56 31.59
C VAL A 111 4.77 -13.07 31.40
N THR A 112 5.54 -13.76 30.56
CA THR A 112 6.90 -13.36 30.17
C THR A 112 6.84 -12.62 28.85
N LEU A 113 7.15 -11.34 28.88
CA LEU A 113 7.22 -10.46 27.72
C LEU A 113 8.66 -10.43 27.18
N HIS A 114 8.80 -10.58 25.87
CA HIS A 114 10.07 -10.55 25.15
C HIS A 114 10.11 -9.35 24.19
N ASN A 115 11.32 -8.90 23.85
CA ASN A 115 11.56 -7.73 22.99
C ASN A 115 10.82 -6.47 23.50
N VAL A 116 10.76 -6.29 24.82
CA VAL A 116 10.17 -5.10 25.41
C VAL A 116 11.11 -3.93 25.19
N ARG A 117 10.53 -2.78 24.82
CA ARG A 117 11.23 -1.56 24.44
C ARG A 117 10.87 -0.46 25.42
N ASN A 118 11.87 0.16 26.03
CA ASN A 118 11.72 1.31 26.91
C ASN A 118 11.97 2.62 26.16
N CYS A 119 11.50 3.75 26.69
CA CYS A 119 11.72 5.07 26.08
C CYS A 119 13.22 5.44 26.01
N ASP A 120 14.03 4.94 26.96
CA ASP A 120 15.48 5.01 26.92
C ASP A 120 16.04 3.82 26.13
N TYR A 121 16.08 3.96 24.80
CA TYR A 121 16.49 2.90 23.88
C TYR A 121 18.00 2.64 23.94
N TRP A 122 18.40 1.63 24.72
CA TRP A 122 19.76 1.10 24.69
C TRP A 122 19.81 -0.42 24.52
N THR A 123 18.80 -1.16 25.01
CA THR A 123 18.75 -2.63 24.95
C THR A 123 17.32 -3.16 24.93
N GLU A 124 17.07 -4.24 24.19
CA GLU A 124 15.84 -5.02 24.27
C GLU A 124 15.82 -5.80 25.60
N GLU A 125 14.67 -5.81 26.30
CA GLU A 125 14.54 -6.48 27.60
C GLU A 125 13.50 -7.62 27.56
N THR A 126 13.75 -8.64 28.39
CA THR A 126 12.77 -9.68 28.71
C THR A 126 12.34 -9.50 30.15
N ARG A 127 11.02 -9.49 30.41
CA ARG A 127 10.48 -9.29 31.76
C ARG A 127 9.27 -10.16 32.01
N THR A 128 9.15 -10.66 33.23
CA THR A 128 8.00 -11.44 33.68
C THR A 128 7.14 -10.62 34.62
N VAL A 129 5.84 -10.57 34.35
CA VAL A 129 4.84 -9.86 35.15
C VAL A 129 3.72 -10.80 35.55
N ARG A 130 2.99 -10.44 36.62
CA ARG A 130 1.76 -11.14 37.02
C ARG A 130 0.53 -10.32 36.70
N ILE A 131 -0.44 -10.91 36.02
CA ILE A 131 -1.69 -10.23 35.63
C ILE A 131 -2.53 -9.85 36.86
N SER A 132 -2.48 -10.66 37.92
CA SER A 132 -3.09 -10.40 39.22
C SER A 132 -2.56 -9.14 39.92
N GLN A 133 -1.41 -8.62 39.47
CA GLN A 133 -0.81 -7.40 40.00
C GLN A 133 -1.19 -6.14 39.21
N ILE A 134 -1.98 -6.24 38.14
CA ILE A 134 -2.48 -5.07 37.41
C ILE A 134 -3.46 -4.32 38.33
N THR A 135 -3.13 -3.08 38.68
CA THR A 135 -3.94 -2.25 39.58
C THR A 135 -4.74 -1.15 38.87
N GLY A 136 -4.49 -0.90 37.59
CA GLY A 136 -5.11 0.20 36.87
C GLY A 136 -4.96 0.07 35.36
N ILE A 137 -5.50 1.06 34.65
CA ILE A 137 -5.34 1.24 33.21
C ILE A 137 -5.10 2.72 32.97
N ASP A 138 -4.03 3.05 32.25
CA ASP A 138 -3.80 4.39 31.72
C ASP A 138 -4.20 4.42 30.24
N LEU A 139 -4.98 5.44 29.86
CA LEU A 139 -5.36 5.68 28.48
C LEU A 139 -4.72 6.98 28.01
N ALA A 140 -3.88 6.88 26.99
CA ALA A 140 -3.31 8.01 26.28
C ALA A 140 -3.93 8.11 24.88
N VAL A 141 -4.10 9.33 24.38
CA VAL A 141 -4.58 9.57 23.02
C VAL A 141 -3.58 10.47 22.33
N ASP A 142 -2.93 9.91 21.32
CA ASP A 142 -1.87 10.59 20.59
C ASP A 142 -2.36 11.11 19.22
N TYR A 143 -2.17 12.40 18.97
CA TYR A 143 -2.59 13.07 17.74
C TYR A 143 -1.36 13.37 16.90
N TRP A 144 -0.90 12.38 16.12
CA TRP A 144 0.21 12.56 15.20
C TRP A 144 -0.21 13.43 14.01
N GLY A 145 0.21 14.70 14.05
CA GLY A 145 0.13 15.65 12.95
C GLY A 145 -1.26 16.28 12.71
N SER A 146 -2.34 15.50 12.73
CA SER A 146 -3.71 15.99 12.47
C SER A 146 -4.59 15.92 13.72
N PRO A 147 -5.36 16.98 14.05
CA PRO A 147 -6.32 16.93 15.15
C PRO A 147 -7.52 16.00 14.87
N TRP A 148 -7.65 15.47 13.65
CA TRP A 148 -8.73 14.57 13.24
C TRP A 148 -8.33 13.09 13.22
N ILE A 149 -7.08 12.76 13.53
CA ILE A 149 -6.56 11.39 13.56
C ILE A 149 -5.93 11.17 14.93
N ALA A 150 -6.48 10.21 15.68
CA ALA A 150 -6.05 9.90 17.04
C ALA A 150 -5.63 8.43 17.14
N HIS A 151 -4.51 8.18 17.80
CA HIS A 151 -3.99 6.85 18.12
C HIS A 151 -4.21 6.60 19.62
N PRO A 152 -5.30 5.92 20.00
CA PRO A 152 -5.50 5.55 21.39
C PRO A 152 -4.52 4.46 21.79
N ILE A 153 -3.90 4.63 22.95
CA ILE A 153 -2.94 3.69 23.54
C ILE A 153 -3.46 3.34 24.94
N ALA A 154 -3.49 2.04 25.24
CA ALA A 154 -3.82 1.53 26.56
C ALA A 154 -2.56 0.96 27.22
N SER A 155 -2.33 1.34 28.47
CA SER A 155 -1.29 0.81 29.34
C SER A 155 -1.93 0.26 30.62
N PHE A 156 -1.27 -0.71 31.25
CA PHE A 156 -1.74 -1.47 32.40
C PHE A 156 -0.68 -1.52 33.50
#